data_AF-A0AAE9AG74-F1
#
_entry.id   AF-A0AAE9AG74-F1
#
_cell.length_a   1.000
_cell.length_b   1.000
_cell.length_c   1.000
_cell.angle_alpha   90.00
_cell.angle_beta   90.00
_cell.angle_gamma   90.00
#
_symmetry.space_group_name_H-M   'P 1'
#
loop_
_entity.id
_entity.type
_entity.pdbx_description
1 polymer ?
#
loop_
_entity_poly.entity_id
_entity_poly.type
_entity_poly.pdbx_seq_one_letter_code
_entity_poly.pdbx_strand_id
1 'polypeptide(L)'
;MVDDVQRNTTRGIDLGRPVAAEPDLPKKILSGSVTSAVQDAFNQNEMTKTIVASCAQIDGKETSEECRVMYQISDFSDAKLVEQFGEAIADFMVQMQKDLSEGKVPKATIVLN
;
A
#
# COMPACT_ATOMS: atom_id res chain seq x y z
N MET A 1 -4.61 14.29 -10.07
CA MET A 1 -3.89 14.80 -8.88
C MET A 1 -3.37 16.21 -9.12
N VAL A 2 -2.17 16.42 -9.68
CA VAL A 2 -1.63 17.80 -9.89
C VAL A 2 -2.62 18.67 -10.68
N ASP A 3 -3.23 18.10 -11.71
CA ASP A 3 -4.26 18.75 -12.52
C ASP A 3 -5.46 19.26 -11.68
N ASP A 4 -5.85 18.54 -10.62
CA ASP A 4 -6.98 18.92 -9.77
C ASP A 4 -6.66 20.16 -8.94
N VAL A 5 -5.39 20.34 -8.57
CA VAL A 5 -4.90 21.57 -7.93
C VAL A 5 -4.83 22.70 -8.95
N GLN A 6 -4.28 22.45 -10.14
CA GLN A 6 -4.16 23.47 -11.21
C GLN A 6 -5.53 23.97 -11.69
N ARG A 7 -6.54 23.11 -11.71
CA ARG A 7 -7.92 23.43 -12.06
C ARG A 7 -8.72 24.04 -10.90
N ASN A 8 -8.10 24.25 -9.73
CA ASN A 8 -8.75 24.70 -8.50
C ASN A 8 -9.90 23.79 -8.03
N THR A 9 -9.88 22.51 -8.39
CA THR A 9 -10.85 21.51 -7.91
C THR A 9 -10.59 21.14 -6.45
N THR A 10 -9.32 21.13 -6.04
CA THR A 10 -8.90 21.00 -4.63
C THR A 10 -7.74 21.95 -4.33
N ARG A 11 -7.52 22.25 -3.04
CA ARG A 11 -6.37 23.04 -2.56
C ARG A 11 -5.18 22.18 -2.15
N GLY A 12 -5.38 20.88 -2.01
CA GLY A 12 -4.37 19.96 -1.53
C GLY A 12 -4.79 18.51 -1.78
N ILE A 13 -3.80 17.62 -1.75
CA ILE A 13 -3.98 16.20 -2.00
C ILE A 13 -3.24 15.46 -0.90
N ASP A 14 -3.95 14.58 -0.21
CA ASP A 14 -3.30 13.65 0.72
C ASP A 14 -2.54 12.59 -0.06
N LEU A 15 -1.33 12.29 0.39
CA LEU A 15 -0.40 11.40 -0.30
C LEU A 15 -0.16 10.09 0.46
N GLY A 16 -0.83 9.84 1.60
CA GLY A 16 -0.50 8.74 2.50
C GLY A 16 -0.30 7.39 1.81
N ARG A 17 -1.37 6.87 1.18
CA ARG A 17 -1.29 5.60 0.45
C ARG A 17 -0.48 5.67 -0.85
N PRO A 18 -0.62 6.71 -1.70
CA PRO A 18 0.25 6.88 -2.86
C PRO A 18 1.74 6.80 -2.57
N VAL A 19 2.24 7.39 -1.48
CA VAL A 19 3.68 7.34 -1.14
C VAL A 19 4.09 6.03 -0.47
N ALA A 20 3.15 5.29 0.14
CA ALA A 20 3.42 3.93 0.58
C ALA A 20 3.65 3.01 -0.62
N ALA A 21 2.87 3.16 -1.69
CA ALA A 21 3.02 2.39 -2.92
C ALA A 21 4.17 2.87 -3.83
N GLU A 22 4.53 4.15 -3.75
CA GLU A 22 5.55 4.77 -4.59
C GLU A 22 6.34 5.83 -3.78
N PRO A 23 7.38 5.44 -3.02
CA PRO A 23 8.04 6.35 -2.08
C PRO A 23 8.71 7.58 -2.72
N ASP A 24 9.13 7.48 -3.99
CA ASP A 24 9.69 8.59 -4.75
C ASP A 24 8.65 9.44 -5.49
N LEU A 25 7.35 9.16 -5.32
CA LEU A 25 6.27 9.93 -5.91
C LEU A 25 6.39 11.44 -5.64
N PRO A 26 6.72 11.93 -4.43
CA PRO A 26 6.86 13.37 -4.19
C PRO A 26 7.96 13.98 -5.07
N LYS A 27 9.08 13.27 -5.26
CA LYS A 27 10.18 13.71 -6.12
C LYS A 27 9.77 13.70 -7.60
N LYS A 28 9.04 12.67 -8.05
CA LYS A 28 8.51 12.59 -9.43
C LYS A 28 7.53 13.72 -9.74
N ILE A 29 6.65 14.07 -8.79
CA ILE A 29 5.73 15.21 -8.92
C ILE A 29 6.50 16.54 -8.96
N LEU A 30 7.43 16.78 -8.03
CA LEU A 30 8.19 18.03 -7.96
C LEU A 30 9.09 18.26 -9.18
N SER A 31 9.59 17.20 -9.80
CA SER A 31 10.39 17.27 -11.04
C SER A 31 9.55 17.41 -12.30
N GLY A 32 8.21 17.32 -12.20
CA GLY A 32 7.31 17.30 -13.35
C GLY A 32 7.35 15.99 -14.16
N SER A 33 7.98 14.94 -13.63
CA SER A 33 8.07 13.63 -14.29
C SER A 33 6.70 12.94 -14.38
N VAL A 34 5.85 13.14 -13.37
CA VAL A 34 4.47 12.62 -13.31
C VAL A 34 3.53 13.66 -12.72
N THR A 35 2.24 13.57 -13.04
CA THR A 35 1.19 14.44 -12.48
C THR A 35 0.28 13.71 -11.47
N SER A 36 0.46 12.40 -11.29
CA SER A 36 -0.26 11.56 -10.34
C SER A 36 0.52 10.30 -9.99
N ALA A 37 0.10 9.63 -8.92
CA ALA A 37 0.52 8.28 -8.60
C ALA A 37 -0.01 7.27 -9.62
N VAL A 38 0.59 6.08 -9.64
CA VAL A 38 0.02 4.90 -10.30
C VAL A 38 -1.31 4.53 -9.64
N GLN A 39 -2.31 4.20 -10.47
CA GLN A 39 -3.61 3.75 -9.97
C GLN A 39 -3.50 2.31 -9.45
N ASP A 40 -3.86 2.11 -8.19
CA ASP A 40 -3.98 0.77 -7.60
C ASP A 40 -5.28 0.07 -8.04
N ALA A 41 -5.28 -1.27 -7.94
CA ALA A 41 -6.41 -2.10 -8.32
C ALA A 41 -7.40 -2.38 -7.18
N PHE A 42 -7.27 -1.72 -6.01
CA PHE A 42 -8.22 -1.92 -4.92
C PHE A 42 -9.53 -1.17 -5.15
N ASN A 43 -10.63 -1.76 -4.66
CA ASN A 43 -11.88 -1.04 -4.47
C ASN A 43 -11.72 -0.05 -3.31
N GLN A 44 -11.75 1.26 -3.61
CA GLN A 44 -11.56 2.31 -2.61
C GLN A 44 -12.66 2.36 -1.54
N ASN A 45 -13.80 1.69 -1.76
CA ASN A 45 -14.85 1.55 -0.74
C ASN A 45 -14.49 0.49 0.33
N GLU A 46 -13.49 -0.36 0.08
CA GLU A 46 -13.03 -1.39 1.02
C GLU A 46 -11.90 -0.86 1.92
N MET A 47 -12.21 0.16 2.73
CA MET A 47 -11.23 0.92 3.52
C MET A 47 -10.31 0.05 4.40
N THR A 48 -10.81 -1.04 4.98
CA THR A 48 -9.98 -1.95 5.78
C THR A 48 -8.86 -2.59 4.96
N LYS A 49 -9.16 -3.06 3.74
CA LYS A 49 -8.16 -3.68 2.87
C LYS A 49 -7.11 -2.65 2.44
N THR A 50 -7.54 -1.43 2.11
CA THR A 50 -6.63 -0.37 1.68
C THR A 50 -5.70 0.09 2.81
N ILE A 51 -6.18 0.14 4.06
CA ILE A 51 -5.34 0.41 5.24
C ILE A 51 -4.30 -0.70 5.45
N VAL A 52 -4.73 -1.96 5.45
CA VAL A 52 -3.81 -3.09 5.66
C VAL A 52 -2.76 -3.17 4.56
N ALA A 53 -3.14 -2.92 3.30
CA ALA A 53 -2.23 -2.82 2.17
C ALA A 53 -1.18 -1.71 2.37
N SER A 54 -1.62 -0.53 2.82
CA SER A 54 -0.72 0.59 3.11
C SER A 54 0.28 0.22 4.21
N CYS A 55 -0.16 -0.45 5.28
CA CYS A 55 0.75 -0.90 6.34
C CYS A 55 1.78 -1.92 5.82
N ALA A 56 1.35 -2.87 4.98
CA ALA A 56 2.25 -3.86 4.39
C ALA A 56 3.34 -3.21 3.50
N GLN A 57 2.98 -2.17 2.74
CA GLN A 57 3.94 -1.45 1.89
C GLN A 57 4.91 -0.58 2.70
N ILE A 58 4.47 0.00 3.83
CA ILE A 58 5.33 0.80 4.73
C ILE A 58 6.40 -0.08 5.41
N ASP A 59 6.08 -1.34 5.71
CA ASP A 59 7.02 -2.27 6.37
C ASP A 59 8.08 -2.82 5.42
N GLY A 60 7.94 -2.61 4.11
CA GLY A 60 8.94 -2.90 3.08
C GLY A 60 10.18 -2.01 3.24
N LYS A 61 11.04 -2.32 4.21
CA LYS A 61 12.29 -1.62 4.47
C LYS A 61 13.43 -2.29 3.73
N GLU A 62 14.01 -1.59 2.76
CA GLU A 62 15.33 -1.94 2.26
C GLU A 62 16.41 -1.48 3.25
N THR A 63 17.29 -2.40 3.65
CA THR A 63 18.48 -2.13 4.49
C THR A 63 19.80 -2.24 3.70
N SER A 64 19.70 -2.39 2.38
CA SER A 64 20.82 -2.59 1.47
C SER A 64 21.54 -1.28 1.14
N GLU A 65 22.85 -1.35 0.88
CA GLU A 65 23.68 -0.19 0.50
C GLU A 65 23.31 0.36 -0.89
N GLU A 66 22.71 -0.46 -1.77
CA GLU A 66 22.20 -0.05 -3.06
C GLU A 66 20.74 0.39 -2.92
N CYS A 67 20.49 1.61 -2.42
CA CYS A 67 19.14 2.12 -2.18
C CYS A 67 18.23 2.03 -3.44
N ARG A 68 17.42 0.97 -3.54
CA ARG A 68 16.43 0.70 -4.58
C ARG A 68 15.06 1.06 -4.02
N VAL A 69 14.60 2.27 -4.33
CA VAL A 69 13.35 2.89 -3.86
C VAL A 69 12.14 1.94 -3.79
N MET A 70 11.98 1.08 -4.80
CA MET A 70 10.82 0.18 -4.94
C MET A 70 11.05 -1.25 -4.42
N TYR A 71 12.23 -1.54 -3.87
CA TYR A 71 12.57 -2.89 -3.43
C TYR A 71 11.67 -3.33 -2.27
N GLN A 72 11.10 -4.53 -2.37
CA GLN A 72 10.15 -5.12 -1.40
C GLN A 72 8.83 -4.35 -1.21
N ILE A 73 8.51 -3.39 -2.07
CA ILE A 73 7.20 -2.74 -2.08
C ILE A 73 6.28 -3.51 -3.01
N SER A 74 5.17 -4.01 -2.48
CA SER A 74 4.16 -4.72 -3.25
C SER A 74 3.52 -3.82 -4.31
N ASP A 75 3.49 -4.29 -5.56
CA ASP A 75 2.86 -3.58 -6.68
C ASP A 75 1.37 -3.89 -6.77
N PHE A 76 0.56 -3.11 -6.06
CA PHE A 76 -0.89 -3.26 -6.07
C PHE A 76 -1.59 -2.61 -7.27
N SER A 77 -0.86 -2.19 -8.29
CA SER A 77 -1.46 -1.93 -9.61
C SER A 77 -1.83 -3.23 -10.34
N ASP A 78 -1.22 -4.36 -9.96
CA ASP A 78 -1.59 -5.69 -10.42
C ASP A 78 -2.83 -6.22 -9.68
N ALA A 79 -3.95 -6.33 -10.42
CA ALA A 79 -5.20 -6.84 -9.89
C ALA A 79 -5.08 -8.28 -9.34
N LYS A 80 -4.20 -9.11 -9.92
CA LYS A 80 -3.97 -10.47 -9.44
C LYS A 80 -3.30 -10.46 -8.06
N LEU A 81 -2.33 -9.58 -7.86
CA LEU A 81 -1.68 -9.42 -6.57
C LEU A 81 -2.66 -8.90 -5.51
N VAL A 82 -3.56 -7.97 -5.89
CA VAL A 82 -4.61 -7.48 -5.00
C VAL A 82 -5.58 -8.59 -4.59
N GLU A 83 -5.97 -9.48 -5.51
CA GLU A 83 -6.80 -10.65 -5.20
C GLU A 83 -6.10 -11.59 -4.21
N GLN A 84 -4.86 -11.98 -4.52
CA GLN A 84 -4.03 -12.83 -3.64
C GLN A 84 -3.82 -12.21 -2.25
N PHE A 85 -3.59 -10.90 -2.19
CA PHE A 85 -3.46 -10.17 -0.93
C PHE A 85 -4.78 -10.14 -0.15
N GLY A 86 -5.91 -10.02 -0.85
CA GLY A 86 -7.24 -10.12 -0.25
C GLY A 86 -7.49 -11.48 0.41
N GLU A 87 -7.10 -12.57 -0.26
CA GLU A 87 -7.17 -13.94 0.28
C GLU A 87 -6.26 -14.08 1.51
N ALA A 88 -5.02 -13.59 1.43
CA ALA A 88 -4.06 -13.64 2.54
C ALA A 88 -4.53 -12.83 3.77
N ILE A 89 -5.23 -11.71 3.57
CA ILE A 89 -5.87 -10.97 4.69
C ILE A 89 -6.95 -11.82 5.34
N ALA A 90 -7.78 -12.51 4.56
CA ALA A 90 -8.86 -13.34 5.11
C ALA A 90 -8.28 -14.47 5.96
N ASP A 91 -7.27 -15.18 5.45
CA ASP A 91 -6.56 -16.24 6.18
C ASP A 91 -5.89 -15.71 7.45
N PHE A 92 -5.25 -14.54 7.36
CA PHE A 92 -4.65 -13.87 8.50
C PHE A 92 -5.68 -13.58 9.59
N MET A 93 -6.86 -13.08 9.24
CA MET A 93 -7.93 -12.77 10.20
C MET A 93 -8.47 -14.03 10.88
N VAL A 94 -8.63 -15.13 10.14
CA VAL A 94 -9.06 -16.43 10.70
C VAL A 94 -8.00 -16.95 11.68
N GLN A 95 -6.72 -16.90 11.30
CA GLN A 95 -5.64 -17.35 12.17
C GLN A 95 -5.50 -16.48 13.41
N MET A 96 -5.63 -15.16 13.28
CA MET A 96 -5.63 -14.21 14.39
C MET A 96 -6.75 -14.53 15.38
N GLN A 97 -7.97 -14.80 14.91
CA GLN A 97 -9.08 -15.19 15.77
C GLN A 97 -8.79 -16.50 16.52
N LYS A 98 -8.22 -17.49 15.84
CA LYS A 98 -7.82 -18.76 16.45
C LYS A 98 -6.76 -18.56 17.53
N ASP A 99 -5.70 -17.81 17.24
CA ASP A 99 -4.62 -17.54 18.20
C ASP A 99 -5.16 -16.85 19.46
N LEU A 100 -6.02 -15.84 19.31
CA LEU A 100 -6.66 -15.16 20.43
C LEU A 100 -7.53 -16.10 21.26
N SER A 101 -8.29 -17.00 20.62
CA SER A 101 -9.13 -17.98 21.32
C SER A 101 -8.31 -19.01 22.12
N GLU A 102 -7.08 -19.27 21.69
CA GLU A 102 -6.13 -20.16 22.35
C GLU A 102 -5.24 -19.42 23.37
N GLY A 103 -5.46 -18.12 23.61
CA GLY A 103 -4.66 -17.30 24.53
C GLY A 103 -3.25 -16.99 24.02
N LYS A 104 -3.01 -17.12 22.71
CA LYS A 104 -1.74 -16.82 22.06
C LYS A 104 -1.72 -15.39 21.54
N VAL A 105 -0.52 -14.83 21.40
CA VAL A 105 -0.31 -13.55 20.71
C VAL A 105 -0.33 -13.80 19.20
N PRO A 106 -1.22 -13.14 18.44
CA PRO A 106 -1.24 -13.29 16.98
C PRO A 106 0.05 -12.83 16.33
N LYS A 107 0.41 -13.46 15.20
CA LYS A 107 1.47 -12.94 14.34
C LYS A 107 1.05 -11.60 13.75
N ALA A 108 2.02 -10.70 13.52
CA ALA A 108 1.78 -9.36 12.96
C ALA A 108 2.05 -9.27 11.44
N THR A 109 2.33 -10.39 10.78
CA THR A 109 2.79 -10.43 9.39
C THR A 109 1.81 -11.19 8.52
N ILE A 110 1.46 -10.61 7.37
CA ILE A 110 0.72 -11.26 6.29
C ILE A 110 1.73 -11.87 5.33
N VAL A 111 1.58 -13.15 5.02
CA VAL A 111 2.46 -13.88 4.10
C VAL A 111 1.67 -14.22 2.84
N LEU A 112 2.22 -13.85 1.68
CA LEU A 112 1.71 -14.23 0.37
C LEU A 112 2.41 -15.52 -0.06
N ASN A 113 1.65 -16.56 -0.42
CA ASN A 113 2.16 -17.85 -0.89
C ASN A 113 2.21 -17.93 -2.42
#